data_AF-A0AAU9URY5-F1
#
_entry.id   AF-A0AAU9URY5-F1
#
_cell.length_a   1.000
_cell.length_b   1.000
_cell.length_c   1.000
_cell.angle_alpha   90.00
_cell.angle_beta   90.00
_cell.angle_gamma   90.00
#
_symmetry.space_group_name_H-M   'P 1'
#
loop_
_entity.id
_entity.type
_entity.pdbx_description
1 polymer ?
#
loop_
_entity_poly.entity_id
_entity_poly.type
_entity_poly.pdbx_seq_one_letter_code
_entity_poly.pdbx_strand_id
1 'polypeptide(L)'
;MHDTTIQRFRNFDQDRVYKERKKQRSRQHTKRSHFNGLQSNLYKLLASCLEKHLAEHTEEHQPVEQAGFRSTYSTIDHIQALEFTIEKYKEMKRSLYLAFIDYAKAFDSISHLIMWRALQECDVPSETTELIQDIYKKSTSRVILDKRGT
;
A
#
# COMPACT_ATOMS: atom_id res chain seq x y z
N MET A 1 12.77 17.30 -47.17
CA MET A 1 13.53 18.04 -46.14
C MET A 1 12.84 17.81 -44.82
N HIS A 2 13.33 16.82 -44.08
CA HIS A 2 12.90 16.50 -42.72
C HIS A 2 13.62 17.47 -41.78
N ASP A 3 12.88 18.30 -41.03
CA ASP A 3 13.53 19.11 -40.00
C ASP A 3 12.63 19.30 -38.77
N THR A 4 13.08 18.62 -37.71
CA THR A 4 13.04 19.03 -36.30
C THR A 4 11.86 19.85 -35.77
N THR A 5 10.82 19.17 -35.30
CA THR A 5 10.02 19.70 -34.15
C THR A 5 9.57 18.59 -33.20
N ILE A 6 10.32 17.47 -33.17
CA ILE A 6 10.14 16.37 -32.20
C ILE A 6 11.30 16.39 -31.21
N GLN A 7 11.54 17.49 -30.49
CA GLN A 7 12.44 17.50 -29.33
C GLN A 7 12.09 18.64 -28.36
N ARG A 8 11.05 18.45 -27.52
CA ARG A 8 10.93 19.14 -26.21
C ARG A 8 9.83 18.53 -25.32
N PHE A 9 9.89 17.22 -25.10
CA PHE A 9 9.23 16.55 -23.97
C PHE A 9 10.26 15.82 -23.10
N ARG A 10 11.34 16.53 -22.76
CA ARG A 10 12.25 16.14 -21.69
C ARG A 10 12.31 17.34 -20.74
N ASN A 11 11.38 17.39 -19.79
CA ASN A 11 11.37 18.24 -18.58
C ASN A 11 10.11 18.00 -17.73
N PHE A 12 9.62 16.76 -17.66
CA PHE A 12 9.11 16.27 -16.38
C PHE A 12 10.19 15.32 -15.90
N ASP A 13 10.71 15.58 -14.71
CA ASP A 13 11.98 15.07 -14.19
C ASP A 13 11.92 13.57 -13.84
N GLN A 14 11.23 12.75 -14.63
CA GLN A 14 11.12 11.30 -14.45
C GLN A 14 12.50 10.64 -14.49
N ASP A 15 13.42 11.09 -15.33
CA ASP A 15 14.79 10.53 -15.36
C ASP A 15 15.60 10.91 -14.13
N ARG A 16 15.40 12.09 -13.53
CA ARG A 16 16.11 12.51 -12.32
C ARG A 16 15.45 11.93 -11.07
N VAL A 17 14.12 11.84 -11.01
CA VAL A 17 13.39 11.10 -9.97
C VAL A 17 13.71 9.60 -10.05
N TYR A 18 13.82 9.02 -11.24
CA TYR A 18 14.24 7.62 -11.43
C TYR A 18 15.71 7.40 -11.07
N LYS A 19 16.61 8.32 -11.44
CA LYS A 19 18.04 8.28 -11.05
C LYS A 19 18.25 8.55 -9.56
N GLU A 20 17.48 9.45 -8.95
CA GLU A 20 17.47 9.70 -7.51
C GLU A 20 16.91 8.50 -6.75
N ARG A 21 15.86 7.85 -7.25
CA ARG A 21 15.37 6.55 -6.74
C ARG A 21 16.42 5.45 -6.87
N LYS A 22 17.20 5.38 -7.96
CA LYS A 22 18.32 4.42 -8.09
C LYS A 22 19.49 4.73 -7.14
N LYS A 23 19.82 6.01 -6.94
CA LYS A 23 20.89 6.47 -6.03
C LYS A 23 20.50 6.36 -4.55
N GLN A 24 19.20 6.47 -4.24
CA GLN A 24 18.64 6.16 -2.92
C GLN A 24 18.51 4.64 -2.72
N ARG A 25 18.17 3.85 -3.74
CA ARG A 25 18.18 2.38 -3.70
C ARG A 25 19.59 1.81 -3.46
N SER A 26 20.63 2.36 -4.07
CA SER A 26 22.01 1.92 -3.81
C SER A 26 22.52 2.28 -2.41
N ARG A 27 21.98 3.33 -1.78
CA ARG A 27 22.24 3.69 -0.37
C ARG A 27 21.34 2.95 0.64
N GLN A 28 20.18 2.45 0.23
CA GLN A 28 19.26 1.67 1.07
C GLN A 28 19.52 0.15 1.06
N HIS A 29 20.56 -0.32 0.39
CA HIS A 29 20.85 -1.74 0.24
C HIS A 29 21.17 -2.49 1.55
N THR A 30 21.19 -1.81 2.70
CA THR A 30 21.62 -2.43 3.97
C THR A 30 20.51 -2.76 4.97
N LYS A 31 19.24 -2.36 4.84
CA LYS A 31 18.19 -2.77 5.82
C LYS A 31 16.76 -2.83 5.24
N ARG A 32 16.50 -3.72 4.27
CA ARG A 32 15.14 -4.16 3.91
C ARG A 32 14.95 -5.63 4.25
N SER A 33 14.94 -5.96 5.54
CA SER A 33 14.46 -7.25 6.01
C SER A 33 12.94 -7.20 6.05
N HIS A 34 12.28 -7.78 5.05
CA HIS A 34 10.86 -8.12 5.15
C HIS A 34 10.74 -9.27 6.15
N PHE A 35 10.28 -8.97 7.36
CA PHE A 35 10.03 -10.00 8.37
C PHE A 35 8.72 -10.71 8.02
N ASN A 36 8.82 -11.84 7.34
CA ASN A 36 7.69 -12.75 7.16
C ASN A 36 7.67 -13.71 8.35
N GLY A 37 6.92 -13.37 9.40
CA GLY A 37 6.77 -14.24 10.56
C GLY A 37 6.07 -15.55 10.18
N LEU A 38 6.66 -16.71 10.53
CA LEU A 38 5.99 -18.00 10.35
C LEU A 38 4.82 -18.12 11.34
N GLN A 39 3.60 -18.17 10.83
CA GLN A 39 2.38 -18.39 11.61
C GLN A 39 1.92 -19.85 11.52
N SER A 40 1.27 -20.35 12.58
CA SER A 40 0.69 -21.68 12.60
C SER A 40 -0.46 -21.82 11.59
N ASN A 41 -0.71 -23.04 11.09
CA ASN A 41 -1.80 -23.30 10.16
C ASN A 41 -3.18 -22.99 10.78
N LEU A 42 -3.35 -23.25 12.08
CA LEU A 42 -4.57 -22.90 12.82
C LEU A 42 -4.79 -21.39 12.86
N TYR A 43 -3.72 -20.61 13.09
CA TYR A 43 -3.82 -19.15 13.07
C TYR A 43 -4.23 -18.63 11.70
N LYS A 44 -3.65 -19.17 10.62
CA LYS A 44 -4.01 -18.77 9.25
C LYS A 44 -5.47 -19.08 8.91
N LEU A 45 -5.97 -20.23 9.37
CA LEU A 45 -7.37 -20.59 9.20
C LEU A 45 -8.28 -19.61 9.94
N LEU A 46 -7.98 -19.34 11.22
CA LEU A 46 -8.72 -18.34 12.01
C LEU A 46 -8.68 -16.96 11.35
N ALA A 47 -7.50 -16.50 10.92
CA ALA A 47 -7.32 -15.23 10.25
C ALA A 47 -8.14 -15.13 8.96
N SER A 48 -8.22 -16.22 8.17
CA SER A 48 -9.03 -16.25 6.95
C SER A 48 -10.54 -16.19 7.25
N CYS A 49 -11.00 -16.83 8.32
CA CYS A 49 -12.39 -16.70 8.77
C CYS A 49 -12.70 -15.27 9.24
N LEU A 50 -11.81 -14.67 10.02
CA LEU A 50 -11.94 -13.30 10.49
C LEU A 50 -11.92 -12.29 9.34
N GLU A 51 -11.02 -12.47 8.37
CA GLU A 51 -10.93 -11.64 7.18
C GLU A 51 -12.27 -11.61 6.42
N LYS A 52 -12.87 -12.78 6.17
CA LYS A 52 -14.16 -12.87 5.47
C LYS A 52 -15.27 -12.15 6.22
N HIS A 53 -15.35 -12.36 7.53
CA HIS A 53 -16.35 -11.70 8.36
C HIS A 53 -16.14 -10.18 8.40
N LEU A 54 -14.89 -9.71 8.51
CA LEU A 54 -14.58 -8.28 8.47
C LEU A 54 -14.87 -7.66 7.10
N ALA A 55 -14.64 -8.40 6.01
CA ALA A 55 -14.94 -7.93 4.66
C ALA A 55 -16.43 -7.60 4.49
N GLU A 56 -17.33 -8.39 5.08
CA GLU A 56 -18.78 -8.14 5.03
C GLU A 56 -19.16 -6.76 5.61
N HIS A 57 -18.50 -6.33 6.68
CA HIS A 57 -18.75 -5.04 7.32
C HIS A 57 -17.96 -3.89 6.68
N THR A 58 -16.73 -4.15 6.25
CA THR A 58 -15.84 -3.08 5.79
C THR A 58 -16.06 -2.71 4.33
N GLU A 59 -16.60 -3.60 3.48
CA GLU A 59 -16.72 -3.37 2.04
C GLU A 59 -17.64 -2.20 1.69
N GLU A 60 -18.75 -2.02 2.42
CA GLU A 60 -19.66 -0.87 2.24
C GLU A 60 -19.04 0.46 2.67
N HIS A 61 -18.12 0.41 3.64
CA HIS A 61 -17.43 1.58 4.19
C HIS A 61 -16.16 1.96 3.38
N GLN A 62 -15.74 1.15 2.40
CA GLN A 62 -14.55 1.45 1.59
C GLN A 62 -14.85 2.50 0.52
N PRO A 63 -13.99 3.53 0.36
CA PRO A 63 -14.14 4.51 -0.71
C PRO A 63 -13.94 3.86 -2.08
N VAL A 64 -14.61 4.38 -3.10
CA VAL A 64 -14.56 3.83 -4.47
C VAL A 64 -13.17 3.90 -5.09
N GLU A 65 -12.35 4.85 -4.64
CA GLU A 65 -10.96 5.04 -5.07
C GLU A 65 -10.00 3.98 -4.49
N GLN A 66 -10.41 3.28 -3.43
CA GLN A 66 -9.63 2.19 -2.86
C GLN A 66 -9.80 0.95 -3.73
N ALA A 67 -8.82 0.64 -4.59
CA ALA A 67 -8.75 -0.64 -5.30
C ALA A 67 -7.84 -1.68 -4.61
N GLY A 68 -6.98 -1.25 -3.69
CA GLY A 68 -6.07 -2.15 -2.98
C GLY A 68 -6.80 -2.99 -1.94
N PHE A 69 -6.45 -4.28 -1.85
CA PHE A 69 -6.98 -5.23 -0.86
C PHE A 69 -8.50 -5.45 -0.91
N ARG A 70 -9.15 -5.13 -2.03
CA ARG A 70 -10.58 -5.42 -2.25
C ARG A 70 -10.74 -6.48 -3.31
N SER A 71 -11.69 -7.39 -3.09
CA SER A 71 -12.05 -8.37 -4.11
C SER A 71 -12.69 -7.65 -5.30
N THR A 72 -12.44 -8.12 -6.52
CA THR A 72 -13.01 -7.60 -7.79
C THR A 72 -12.59 -6.19 -8.23
N TYR A 73 -11.84 -5.44 -7.41
CA TYR A 73 -11.24 -4.17 -7.80
C TYR A 73 -9.83 -4.36 -8.37
N SER A 74 -9.49 -3.54 -9.36
CA SER A 74 -8.18 -3.54 -10.01
C SER A 74 -7.60 -2.13 -10.08
N THR A 75 -6.29 -2.01 -9.95
CA THR A 75 -5.59 -0.74 -10.15
C THR A 75 -5.48 -0.37 -11.64
N ILE A 76 -5.87 -1.26 -12.55
CA ILE A 76 -5.83 -1.03 -14.00
C ILE A 76 -6.72 0.15 -14.38
N ASP A 77 -7.95 0.20 -13.87
CA ASP A 77 -8.90 1.26 -14.19
C ASP A 77 -8.38 2.64 -13.72
N HIS A 78 -7.77 2.68 -12.54
CA HIS A 78 -7.11 3.87 -12.02
C HIS A 78 -5.94 4.34 -12.89
N ILE A 79 -5.13 3.40 -13.41
CA ILE A 79 -4.03 3.73 -14.32
C ILE A 79 -4.59 4.29 -15.64
N GLN A 80 -5.61 3.66 -16.21
CA GLN A 80 -6.22 4.12 -17.45
C GLN A 80 -6.85 5.50 -17.30
N ALA A 81 -7.58 5.76 -16.21
CA ALA A 81 -8.14 7.07 -15.92
C ALA A 81 -7.05 8.16 -15.82
N LEU A 82 -5.91 7.83 -15.22
CA LEU A 82 -4.75 8.73 -15.15
C LEU A 82 -4.15 9.00 -16.53
N GLU A 83 -3.98 7.95 -17.35
CA GLU A 83 -3.48 8.07 -18.73
C GLU A 83 -4.39 8.98 -19.58
N PHE A 84 -5.70 8.75 -19.57
CA PHE A 84 -6.66 9.59 -20.28
C PHE A 84 -6.63 11.04 -19.79
N THR A 85 -6.51 11.26 -18.48
CA THR A 85 -6.39 12.61 -17.91
C THR A 85 -5.14 13.32 -18.42
N ILE A 86 -3.99 12.63 -18.45
CA ILE A 86 -2.74 13.16 -18.98
C ILE A 86 -2.87 13.51 -20.46
N GLU A 87 -3.47 12.63 -21.26
CA GLU A 87 -3.68 12.86 -22.70
C GLU A 87 -4.60 14.07 -22.95
N LYS A 88 -5.71 14.18 -22.20
CA LYS A 88 -6.64 15.30 -22.36
C LYS A 88 -5.99 16.65 -22.08
N TYR A 89 -5.18 16.76 -21.02
CA TYR A 89 -4.48 18.00 -20.71
C TYR A 89 -3.39 18.34 -21.73
N LYS A 90 -2.74 17.33 -22.32
CA LYS A 90 -1.82 17.53 -23.46
C LYS A 90 -2.55 18.09 -24.68
N GLU A 91 -3.71 17.55 -25.04
CA GLU A 91 -4.53 18.05 -26.16
C GLU A 91 -4.93 19.52 -25.96
N MET A 92 -5.34 19.87 -24.74
CA MET A 92 -5.75 21.23 -24.38
C MET A 92 -4.56 22.21 -24.23
N LYS A 93 -3.32 21.73 -24.36
CA LYS A 93 -2.09 22.50 -24.09
C LYS A 93 -2.08 23.16 -22.71
N ARG A 94 -2.64 22.47 -21.70
CA ARG A 94 -2.69 22.92 -20.31
C ARG A 94 -1.69 22.15 -19.45
N SER A 95 -1.12 22.81 -18.45
CA SER A 95 -0.27 22.16 -17.46
C SER A 95 -1.10 21.27 -16.53
N LEU A 96 -0.65 20.04 -16.33
CA LEU A 96 -1.18 19.11 -15.33
C LEU A 96 -0.08 18.82 -14.30
N TYR A 97 -0.43 18.87 -13.01
CA TYR A 97 0.46 18.52 -11.91
C TYR A 97 -0.09 17.30 -11.17
N LEU A 98 0.76 16.30 -10.95
CA LEU A 98 0.39 15.06 -10.28
C LEU A 98 1.30 14.85 -9.06
N ALA A 99 0.70 14.49 -7.93
CA ALA A 99 1.42 14.15 -6.70
C ALA A 99 1.15 12.68 -6.35
N PHE A 100 2.22 11.92 -6.13
CA PHE A 100 2.14 10.53 -5.68
C PHE A 100 2.62 10.45 -4.23
N ILE A 101 1.74 10.00 -3.33
CA ILE A 101 2.02 9.88 -1.89
C ILE A 101 2.19 8.38 -1.59
N ASP A 102 3.32 8.03 -0.96
CA ASP A 102 3.62 6.67 -0.51
C ASP A 102 4.03 6.71 0.97
N TYR A 103 3.41 5.87 1.79
CA TYR A 103 3.66 5.83 3.23
C TYR A 103 4.78 4.86 3.56
N ALA A 104 5.86 5.37 4.16
CA ALA A 104 6.95 4.52 4.63
C ALA A 104 6.47 3.63 5.80
N LYS A 105 6.47 2.31 5.60
CA LYS A 105 6.07 1.32 6.61
C LYS A 105 4.65 1.55 7.15
N ALA A 106 3.68 1.67 6.25
CA ALA A 106 2.29 1.92 6.60
C ALA A 106 1.76 0.99 7.72
N PHE A 107 2.01 -0.31 7.66
CA PHE A 107 1.54 -1.26 8.68
C PHE A 107 2.28 -1.17 10.02
N ASP A 108 3.59 -0.87 10.02
CA ASP A 108 4.38 -0.76 11.27
C ASP A 108 4.07 0.54 12.04
N SER A 109 3.48 1.54 11.37
CA SER A 109 3.26 2.89 11.91
C SER A 109 1.84 3.14 12.42
N ILE A 110 0.90 2.24 12.15
CA ILE A 110 -0.49 2.38 12.59
C ILE A 110 -0.61 2.04 14.08
N SER A 111 -1.20 2.96 14.84
CA SER A 111 -1.55 2.72 16.25
C SER A 111 -2.76 1.79 16.34
N HIS A 112 -2.68 0.80 17.23
CA HIS A 112 -3.81 -0.09 17.53
C HIS A 112 -5.07 0.68 17.98
N LEU A 113 -4.92 1.80 18.69
CA LEU A 113 -6.07 2.62 19.11
C LEU A 113 -6.88 3.15 17.92
N ILE A 114 -6.18 3.59 16.87
CA ILE A 114 -6.82 4.10 15.65
C ILE A 114 -7.49 2.95 14.90
N MET A 115 -6.84 1.77 14.88
CA MET A 115 -7.40 0.56 14.28
C MET A 115 -8.71 0.13 14.98
N TRP A 116 -8.80 0.20 16.31
CA TRP A 116 -10.04 -0.12 17.04
C TRP A 116 -11.18 0.83 16.72
N ARG A 117 -10.87 2.14 16.61
CA ARG A 117 -11.86 3.15 16.22
C ARG A 117 -12.35 2.93 14.79
N ALA A 118 -11.44 2.62 13.86
CA ALA A 118 -11.81 2.32 12.48
C ALA A 118 -12.74 1.10 12.37
N LEU A 119 -12.52 0.04 13.18
CA LEU A 119 -13.44 -1.11 13.22
C LEU A 119 -14.83 -0.73 13.75
N GLN A 120 -14.89 0.14 14.76
CA GLN A 120 -16.16 0.66 15.28
C GLN A 120 -16.88 1.54 14.26
N GLU A 121 -16.15 2.37 13.51
CA GLU A 121 -16.71 3.22 12.45
C GLU A 121 -17.24 2.41 11.25
N CYS A 122 -16.72 1.19 11.04
CA CYS A 122 -17.22 0.26 10.02
C CYS A 122 -18.33 -0.68 10.55
N ASP A 123 -18.95 -0.36 11.69
CA ASP A 123 -20.02 -1.16 12.32
C ASP A 123 -19.66 -2.63 12.56
N VAL A 124 -18.38 -2.92 12.84
CA VAL A 124 -17.93 -4.27 13.20
C VAL A 124 -18.41 -4.58 14.62
N PRO A 125 -19.01 -5.77 14.86
CA PRO A 125 -19.46 -6.17 16.20
C PRO A 125 -18.37 -6.08 17.27
N SER A 126 -18.75 -5.70 18.48
CA SER A 126 -17.84 -5.56 19.62
C SER A 126 -17.11 -6.85 19.93
N GLU A 127 -17.77 -8.00 19.81
CA GLU A 127 -17.24 -9.33 20.07
C GLU A 127 -16.10 -9.66 19.11
N THR A 128 -16.26 -9.33 17.83
CA THR A 128 -15.22 -9.48 16.81
C THR A 128 -14.04 -8.55 17.09
N THR A 129 -14.32 -7.31 17.46
CA THR A 129 -13.28 -6.33 17.80
C THR A 129 -12.48 -6.76 19.04
N GLU A 130 -13.13 -7.26 20.08
CA GLU A 130 -12.50 -7.80 21.29
C GLU A 130 -11.61 -9.01 20.98
N LEU A 131 -12.09 -9.93 20.14
CA LEU A 131 -11.30 -11.08 19.69
C LEU A 131 -10.01 -10.63 18.98
N ILE A 132 -10.10 -9.64 18.10
CA ILE A 132 -8.93 -9.09 17.41
C ILE A 132 -7.98 -8.42 18.42
N GLN A 133 -8.50 -7.63 19.37
CA GLN A 133 -7.68 -7.04 20.43
C GLN A 133 -6.93 -8.11 21.23
N ASP A 134 -7.59 -9.22 21.54
CA ASP A 134 -6.99 -10.34 22.25
C ASP A 134 -5.86 -11.02 21.46
N ILE A 135 -6.03 -11.17 20.15
CA ILE A 135 -4.97 -11.68 19.25
C ILE A 135 -3.73 -10.77 19.31
N TYR A 136 -3.91 -9.45 19.27
CA TYR A 136 -2.80 -8.51 19.34
C TYR A 136 -2.15 -8.44 20.74
N LYS A 137 -2.93 -8.54 21.83
CA LYS A 137 -2.40 -8.57 23.21
C LYS A 137 -1.59 -9.83 23.51
N LYS A 138 -1.98 -10.98 22.95
CA LYS A 138 -1.39 -12.30 23.23
C LYS A 138 -0.30 -12.69 22.23
N SER A 139 0.07 -11.83 21.29
CA SER A 139 1.07 -12.13 20.28
C SER A 139 2.50 -12.05 20.84
N THR A 140 3.21 -13.18 20.83
CA THR A 140 4.64 -13.24 21.16
C THR A 140 5.45 -13.68 19.95
N SER A 141 6.49 -12.94 19.58
CA SER A 141 7.38 -13.29 18.47
C SER A 141 8.75 -13.75 18.99
N ARG A 142 9.26 -14.87 18.48
CA ARG A 142 10.63 -15.34 18.74
C ARG A 142 11.51 -15.02 17.54
N VAL A 143 12.57 -14.25 17.76
CA VAL A 143 13.58 -13.96 16.74
C VAL A 143 14.76 -14.92 16.93
N ILE A 144 15.05 -15.70 15.88
CA ILE A 144 16.27 -16.51 15.82
C ILE A 144 17.33 -15.67 15.11
N LEU A 145 18.35 -15.24 15.84
CA LEU A 145 19.51 -14.55 15.27
C LEU A 145 20.55 -15.60 14.90
N ASP A 146 20.92 -15.68 13.62
CA ASP A 146 22.03 -16.53 13.18
C ASP A 146 23.35 -15.95 13.73
N LYS A 147 24.10 -16.76 14.51
CA LYS A 147 25.43 -16.39 15.00
C LYS A 147 26.46 -16.80 13.94
N ARG A 148 26.61 -16.00 12.88
CA ARG A 148 27.76 -16.11 11.96
C ARG A 148 28.55 -14.81 11.92
N GLY A 149 29.78 -14.87 12.43
CA GLY A 149 30.80 -13.84 12.25
C GLY A 149 31.52 -13.41 13.52
N THR A 150 32.35 -14.30 14.08
CA THR A 150 33.64 -13.92 14.68
C THR A 150 34.72 -14.22 13.67
#